data_AF-A0A356DVV9-F1
#
_entry.id   AF-A0A356DVV9-F1
#
_cell.length_a   1.000
_cell.length_b   1.000
_cell.length_c   1.000
_cell.angle_alpha   90.00
_cell.angle_beta   90.00
_cell.angle_gamma   90.00
#
_symmetry.space_group_name_H-M   'P 1'
#
loop_
_entity.id
_entity.type
_entity.pdbx_description
1 polymer ?
#
loop_
_entity_poly.entity_id
_entity_poly.type
_entity_poly.pdbx_seq_one_letter_code
_entity_poly.pdbx_strand_id
1 'polypeptide(L)'
;GRFDEDFIGAKLIVRSSQYSYELPISRDPEMRVDKRMMSLDLKQGTLIYGEPGWRAPLSVAGRVMLTLVLEGAVFFLFGLRDKMSWLGFFILNLITHSLLSSFLVHPIEAKGDFFMLVSYSVAIILVEAGFYYFTLREVELSPKMLLFALVANLVGFFLGNWIMPHFPV
;
A
#
# COMPACT_ATOMS: atom_id res chain seq x y z
N GLY A 1 -13.27 17.70 -9.41
CA GLY A 1 -13.77 19.08 -9.38
C GLY A 1 -15.27 19.15 -9.59
N ARG A 2 -16.05 18.68 -8.61
CA ARG A 2 -17.50 18.94 -8.48
C ARG A 2 -17.90 18.91 -7.00
N PHE A 3 -17.21 18.07 -6.21
CA PHE A 3 -17.29 18.04 -4.74
C PHE A 3 -16.79 19.33 -4.04
N ASP A 4 -15.89 20.12 -4.64
CA ASP A 4 -15.28 21.29 -3.98
C ASP A 4 -16.15 22.56 -4.01
N GLU A 5 -17.24 22.58 -4.77
CA GLU A 5 -18.17 23.73 -4.83
C GLU A 5 -19.33 23.61 -3.82
N ASP A 6 -19.70 22.39 -3.44
CA ASP A 6 -20.89 22.14 -2.60
C ASP A 6 -20.71 22.42 -1.09
N PHE A 7 -19.48 22.61 -0.61
CA PHE A 7 -19.18 22.78 0.83
C PHE A 7 -18.73 24.20 1.21
N ILE A 8 -18.86 25.19 0.33
CA ILE A 8 -18.49 26.58 0.64
C ILE A 8 -19.37 27.10 1.79
N GLY A 9 -18.74 27.39 2.93
CA GLY A 9 -19.44 27.87 4.14
C GLY A 9 -20.15 26.79 4.95
N ALA A 10 -19.90 25.50 4.64
CA ALA A 10 -20.44 24.39 5.41
C ALA A 10 -19.90 24.38 6.85
N LYS A 11 -20.77 24.01 7.79
CA LYS A 11 -20.41 23.82 9.21
C LYS A 11 -20.70 22.39 9.62
N LEU A 12 -19.79 21.78 10.36
CA LEU A 12 -20.02 20.52 11.04
C LEU A 12 -20.74 20.80 12.36
N ILE A 13 -21.95 20.27 12.51
CA ILE A 13 -22.75 20.40 13.72
C ILE A 13 -22.55 19.13 14.56
N VAL A 14 -21.99 19.28 15.75
CA VAL A 14 -21.76 18.18 16.70
C VAL A 14 -22.78 18.29 17.82
N ARG A 15 -23.64 17.27 17.97
CA ARG A 15 -24.63 17.18 19.05
C ARG A 15 -24.60 15.80 19.71
N SER A 16 -24.35 15.77 21.00
CA SER A 16 -24.45 14.59 21.86
C SER A 16 -24.89 15.01 23.28
N SER A 17 -25.05 14.05 24.19
CA SER A 17 -25.34 14.33 25.60
C SER A 17 -24.22 15.09 26.33
N GLN A 18 -23.00 15.09 25.80
CA GLN A 18 -21.81 15.70 26.43
C GLN A 18 -21.22 16.86 25.63
N TYR A 19 -21.51 16.97 24.33
CA TYR A 19 -20.89 17.93 23.43
C TYR A 19 -21.94 18.61 22.54
N SER A 20 -21.90 19.94 22.46
CA SER A 20 -22.75 20.74 21.56
C SER A 20 -21.98 21.94 21.04
N TYR A 21 -21.50 21.87 19.80
CA TYR A 21 -20.77 22.96 19.16
C TYR A 21 -20.83 22.86 17.62
N GLU A 22 -20.52 23.97 16.95
CA GLU A 22 -20.42 24.06 15.49
C GLU A 22 -18.96 24.33 15.10
N LEU A 23 -18.45 23.62 14.10
CA LEU A 23 -17.12 23.86 13.55
C LEU A 23 -17.21 24.30 12.09
N PRO A 24 -16.54 25.39 11.69
CA PRO A 24 -16.43 25.74 10.28
C PRO A 24 -15.59 24.67 9.57
N ILE A 25 -16.09 24.18 8.44
CA ILE A 25 -15.26 23.37 7.54
C ILE A 25 -14.42 24.36 6.74
N SER A 26 -13.24 24.69 7.27
CA SER A 26 -12.31 25.59 6.60
C SER A 26 -11.82 24.95 5.31
N ARG A 27 -11.87 25.71 4.22
CA ARG A 27 -11.29 25.33 2.94
C ARG A 27 -9.78 25.42 3.10
N ASP A 28 -9.11 24.28 3.29
CA ASP A 28 -7.65 24.26 3.16
C ASP A 28 -7.34 24.34 1.65
N PRO A 29 -6.69 25.40 1.15
CA PRO A 29 -6.28 25.49 -0.25
C PRO A 29 -5.28 24.39 -0.64
N GLU A 30 -4.64 23.74 0.34
CA GLU A 30 -3.83 22.53 0.19
C GLU A 30 -4.60 21.23 0.45
N MET A 31 -5.95 21.28 0.51
CA MET A 31 -6.80 20.08 0.57
C MET A 31 -6.71 19.36 -0.78
N ARG A 32 -5.58 18.70 -0.96
CA ARG A 32 -5.32 17.78 -2.06
C ARG A 32 -6.43 16.73 -2.05
N VAL A 33 -6.80 16.29 -3.24
CA VAL A 33 -7.85 15.29 -3.48
C VAL A 33 -7.59 13.95 -2.75
N ASP A 34 -6.38 13.75 -2.20
CA ASP A 34 -5.96 12.60 -1.39
C ASP A 34 -6.23 12.77 0.12
N LYS A 35 -6.50 13.98 0.63
CA LYS A 35 -6.86 14.26 2.05
C LYS A 35 -8.37 14.41 2.26
N ARG A 36 -9.19 13.53 1.68
CA ARG A 36 -10.65 13.56 1.87
C ARG A 36 -11.12 13.09 3.25
N MET A 37 -10.20 12.61 4.09
CA MET A 37 -10.50 12.14 5.44
C MET A 37 -10.42 13.29 6.44
N MET A 38 -11.48 13.45 7.23
CA MET A 38 -11.57 14.42 8.32
C MET A 38 -11.85 13.67 9.61
N SER A 39 -10.97 13.82 10.60
CA SER A 39 -11.12 13.24 11.93
C SER A 39 -11.54 14.34 12.92
N LEU A 40 -12.61 14.11 13.67
CA LEU A 40 -13.11 15.05 14.67
C LEU A 40 -12.53 14.71 16.05
N ASP A 41 -11.74 15.62 16.63
CA ASP A 41 -11.37 15.55 18.04
C ASP A 41 -12.50 16.15 18.88
N LEU A 42 -13.24 15.28 19.58
CA LEU A 42 -14.35 15.67 20.45
C LEU A 42 -13.90 16.42 21.71
N LYS A 43 -12.68 16.18 22.20
CA LYS A 43 -12.17 16.81 23.44
C LYS A 43 -11.69 18.22 23.17
N GLN A 44 -11.00 18.41 22.05
CA GLN A 44 -10.44 19.71 21.67
C GLN A 44 -11.40 20.54 20.83
N GLY A 45 -12.45 19.93 20.27
CA GLY A 45 -13.38 20.61 19.38
C GLY A 45 -12.69 21.04 18.09
N THR A 46 -11.83 20.21 17.53
CA THR A 46 -11.04 20.54 16.33
C THR A 46 -11.22 19.49 15.25
N LEU A 47 -11.14 19.93 14.00
CA LEU A 47 -11.12 19.06 12.82
C LEU A 47 -9.66 18.85 12.41
N ILE A 48 -9.25 17.59 12.37
CA ILE A 48 -7.94 17.16 11.88
C ILE A 48 -8.13 16.68 10.44
N TYR A 49 -7.39 17.29 9.52
CA TYR A 49 -7.48 17.00 8.09
C TYR A 49 -6.36 16.06 7.65
N GLY A 50 -6.73 15.01 6.91
CA GLY A 50 -5.80 14.01 6.38
C GLY A 50 -5.65 12.78 7.26
N GLU A 51 -5.01 11.76 6.70
CA GLU A 51 -4.67 10.53 7.42
C GLU A 51 -3.48 10.75 8.37
N PRO A 52 -3.37 9.97 9.46
CA PRO A 52 -2.20 10.03 10.33
C PRO A 52 -0.92 9.70 9.56
N GLY A 53 0.15 10.48 9.78
CA GLY A 53 1.42 10.32 9.06
C GLY A 53 2.08 8.94 9.23
N TRP A 54 1.69 8.17 10.26
CA TRP A 54 2.16 6.80 10.49
C TRP A 54 1.42 5.74 9.65
N ARG A 55 0.22 6.06 9.15
CA ARG A 55 -0.65 5.11 8.44
C ARG A 55 -0.05 4.71 7.10
N ALA A 56 0.49 5.66 6.34
CA ALA A 56 1.16 5.38 5.07
C ALA A 56 2.43 4.50 5.24
N PRO A 57 3.39 4.83 6.13
CA PRO A 57 4.52 3.95 6.44
C PRO A 57 4.10 2.56 6.91
N LEU A 58 3.06 2.45 7.74
CA LEU A 58 2.55 1.16 8.22
C LEU A 58 1.95 0.33 7.08
N SER A 59 1.23 0.96 6.15
CA SER A 59 0.71 0.33 4.94
C SER A 59 1.82 -0.28 4.10
N VAL A 60 2.87 0.51 3.83
CA VAL A 60 4.04 0.09 3.08
C VAL A 60 4.72 -1.09 3.78
N ALA A 61 4.97 -0.98 5.09
CA ALA A 61 5.59 -2.03 5.87
C ALA A 61 4.76 -3.33 5.87
N GLY A 62 3.44 -3.24 6.03
CA GLY A 62 2.54 -4.39 6.01
C GLY A 62 2.54 -5.10 4.66
N ARG A 63 2.51 -4.34 3.56
CA ARG A 63 2.61 -4.89 2.19
C ARG A 63 3.93 -5.63 1.98
N VAL A 64 5.05 -4.98 2.31
CA VAL A 64 6.40 -5.56 2.20
C VAL A 64 6.53 -6.83 3.05
N MET A 65 6.04 -6.81 4.29
CA MET A 65 6.11 -7.99 5.16
C MET A 65 5.28 -9.16 4.63
N LEU A 66 4.07 -8.87 4.11
CA LEU A 66 3.21 -9.90 3.55
C LEU A 66 3.80 -10.53 2.29
N THR A 67 4.36 -9.72 1.39
CA THR A 67 5.02 -10.24 0.18
C THR A 67 6.27 -11.05 0.55
N LEU A 68 7.10 -10.57 1.48
CA LEU A 68 8.25 -11.31 1.99
C LEU A 68 7.86 -12.69 2.57
N VAL A 69 6.75 -12.78 3.31
CA VAL A 69 6.27 -14.06 3.85
C VAL A 69 5.79 -14.99 2.73
N LEU A 70 4.98 -14.48 1.79
CA LEU A 70 4.40 -15.29 0.72
C LEU A 70 5.48 -15.76 -0.27
N GLU A 71 6.30 -14.84 -0.77
CA GLU A 71 7.39 -15.16 -1.67
C GLU A 71 8.48 -15.96 -0.96
N GLY A 72 8.77 -15.67 0.31
CA GLY A 72 9.73 -16.44 1.10
C GLY A 72 9.26 -17.89 1.31
N ALA A 73 7.96 -18.12 1.50
CA ALA A 73 7.39 -19.46 1.53
C ALA A 73 7.56 -20.16 0.17
N VAL A 74 7.30 -19.47 -0.94
CA VAL A 74 7.55 -19.99 -2.29
C VAL A 74 9.04 -20.33 -2.48
N PHE A 75 9.93 -19.40 -2.14
CA PHE A 75 11.38 -19.53 -2.22
C PHE A 75 11.90 -20.73 -1.41
N PHE A 76 11.37 -20.92 -0.20
CA PHE A 76 11.67 -22.07 0.64
C PHE A 76 11.18 -23.40 0.05
N LEU A 77 9.96 -23.44 -0.51
CA LEU A 77 9.38 -24.63 -1.13
C LEU A 77 10.16 -25.08 -2.36
N PHE A 78 10.82 -24.15 -3.07
CA PHE A 78 11.70 -24.45 -4.19
C PHE A 78 13.11 -24.94 -3.78
N GLY A 79 13.37 -25.09 -2.47
CA GLY A 79 14.59 -25.71 -1.97
C GLY A 79 15.78 -24.77 -1.87
N LEU A 80 15.59 -23.47 -2.09
CA LEU A 80 16.62 -22.46 -1.89
C LEU A 80 16.83 -22.28 -0.39
N ARG A 81 17.96 -22.80 0.12
CA ARG A 81 18.31 -22.83 1.54
C ARG A 81 19.62 -22.12 1.85
N ASP A 82 20.33 -21.67 0.82
CA ASP A 82 21.59 -20.96 1.02
C ASP A 82 21.36 -19.58 1.65
N LYS A 83 22.20 -19.24 2.63
CA LYS A 83 22.05 -17.99 3.41
C LYS A 83 22.24 -16.75 2.55
N MET A 84 23.12 -16.79 1.55
CA MET A 84 23.35 -15.67 0.63
C MET A 84 22.17 -15.54 -0.35
N SER A 85 21.61 -16.66 -0.80
CA SER A 85 20.38 -16.68 -1.61
C SER A 85 19.20 -16.05 -0.86
N TRP A 86 19.01 -16.37 0.43
CA TRP A 86 18.00 -15.74 1.27
C TRP A 86 18.26 -14.25 1.53
N LEU A 87 19.51 -13.86 1.76
CA LEU A 87 19.86 -12.45 1.95
C LEU A 87 19.58 -11.63 0.68
N GLY A 88 19.95 -12.15 -0.48
CA GLY A 88 19.65 -11.55 -1.78
C GLY A 88 18.13 -11.42 -2.01
N PHE A 89 17.37 -12.48 -1.71
CA PHE A 89 15.91 -12.47 -1.71
C PHE A 89 15.34 -11.31 -0.87
N PHE A 90 15.75 -11.21 0.41
CA PHE A 90 15.25 -10.18 1.32
C PHE A 90 15.57 -8.77 0.84
N ILE A 91 16.81 -8.51 0.41
CA ILE A 91 17.25 -7.19 -0.04
C ILE A 91 16.48 -6.78 -1.29
N LEU A 92 16.36 -7.68 -2.26
CA LEU A 92 15.69 -7.39 -3.52
C LEU A 92 14.21 -7.10 -3.30
N ASN A 93 13.50 -7.98 -2.59
CA ASN A 93 12.10 -7.81 -2.25
C ASN A 93 11.85 -6.51 -1.48
N LEU A 94 12.71 -6.19 -0.51
CA LEU A 94 12.58 -4.95 0.25
C LEU A 94 12.68 -3.72 -0.65
N ILE A 95 13.60 -3.71 -1.62
CA ILE A 95 13.78 -2.60 -2.56
C ILE A 95 12.61 -2.52 -3.54
N THR A 96 12.27 -3.63 -4.21
CA THR A 96 11.20 -3.67 -5.23
C THR A 96 9.86 -3.26 -4.65
N HIS A 97 9.48 -3.86 -3.52
CA HIS A 97 8.18 -3.60 -2.88
C HIS A 97 8.09 -2.25 -2.19
N SER A 98 9.18 -1.71 -1.64
CA SER A 98 9.18 -0.35 -1.07
C SER A 98 9.03 0.71 -2.15
N LEU A 99 9.71 0.54 -3.29
CA LEU A 99 9.57 1.41 -4.45
C LEU A 99 8.14 1.35 -4.99
N LEU A 100 7.63 0.14 -5.28
CA LEU A 100 6.27 -0.03 -5.79
C LEU A 100 5.21 0.55 -4.86
N SER A 101 5.31 0.28 -3.56
CA SER A 101 4.34 0.76 -2.59
C SER A 101 4.33 2.28 -2.48
N SER A 102 5.47 2.95 -2.74
CA SER A 102 5.56 4.41 -2.79
C SER A 102 4.92 5.00 -4.04
N PHE A 103 4.97 4.30 -5.18
CA PHE A 103 4.29 4.73 -6.41
C PHE A 103 2.79 4.49 -6.38
N LEU A 104 2.31 3.48 -5.63
CA LEU A 104 0.89 3.13 -5.50
C LEU A 104 0.20 3.76 -4.28
N VAL A 105 0.68 4.92 -3.81
CA VAL A 105 0.04 5.65 -2.70
C VAL A 105 -1.33 6.23 -3.11
N HIS A 106 -1.56 6.42 -4.41
CA HIS A 106 -2.84 6.92 -4.89
C HIS A 106 -3.89 5.80 -5.00
N PRO A 107 -5.16 6.06 -4.59
CA PRO A 107 -6.24 5.10 -4.76
C PRO A 107 -6.42 4.73 -6.23
N ILE A 108 -6.75 3.46 -6.49
CA ILE A 108 -7.11 2.99 -7.82
C ILE A 108 -8.50 3.55 -8.14
N GLU A 109 -8.57 4.63 -8.92
CA GLU A 109 -9.83 5.32 -9.26
C GLU A 109 -10.27 5.04 -10.71
N ALA A 110 -9.36 4.62 -11.59
CA ALA A 110 -9.62 4.42 -13.01
C ALA A 110 -9.18 3.06 -13.55
N LYS A 111 -9.76 2.65 -14.70
CA LYS A 111 -9.32 1.46 -15.45
C LYS A 111 -7.83 1.52 -15.84
N GLY A 112 -7.29 2.73 -16.02
CA GLY A 112 -5.85 2.94 -16.28
C GLY A 112 -4.97 2.52 -15.10
N ASP A 113 -5.43 2.73 -13.87
CA ASP A 113 -4.69 2.39 -12.65
C ASP A 113 -4.57 0.87 -12.48
N PHE A 114 -5.61 0.12 -12.86
CA PHE A 114 -5.56 -1.34 -12.88
C PHE A 114 -4.58 -1.88 -13.92
N PHE A 115 -4.51 -1.28 -15.11
CA PHE A 115 -3.53 -1.66 -16.12
C PHE A 115 -2.10 -1.38 -15.65
N MET A 116 -1.86 -0.19 -15.09
CA MET A 116 -0.56 0.16 -14.51
C MET A 116 -0.15 -0.83 -13.41
N LEU A 117 -1.06 -1.18 -12.52
CA LEU A 117 -0.84 -2.17 -11.46
C LEU A 117 -0.37 -3.52 -12.02
N VAL A 118 -1.08 -4.06 -13.01
CA VAL A 118 -0.71 -5.34 -13.63
C VAL A 118 0.67 -5.22 -14.29
N SER A 119 0.93 -4.12 -15.01
CA SER A 119 2.24 -3.91 -15.65
C SER A 119 3.39 -3.83 -14.63
N TYR A 120 3.19 -3.15 -13.49
CA TYR A 120 4.19 -3.07 -12.44
C TYR A 120 4.43 -4.43 -11.77
N SER A 121 3.35 -5.17 -11.53
CA SER A 121 3.44 -6.52 -10.95
C SER A 121 4.27 -7.44 -11.85
N VAL A 122 4.02 -7.42 -13.16
CA VAL A 122 4.81 -8.16 -14.14
C VAL A 122 6.26 -7.68 -14.18
N ALA A 123 6.49 -6.36 -14.17
CA ALA A 123 7.85 -5.81 -14.18
C ALA A 123 8.68 -6.25 -12.97
N ILE A 124 8.09 -6.26 -11.77
CA ILE A 124 8.75 -6.71 -10.54
C ILE A 124 9.15 -8.17 -10.65
N ILE A 125 8.23 -9.03 -11.09
CA ILE A 125 8.51 -10.46 -11.26
C ILE A 125 9.64 -10.70 -12.26
N LEU A 126 9.69 -9.92 -13.35
CA LEU A 126 10.77 -10.00 -14.33
C LEU A 126 12.11 -9.54 -13.75
N VAL A 127 12.13 -8.44 -12.99
CA VAL A 127 13.34 -7.95 -12.30
C VAL A 127 13.84 -8.96 -11.28
N GLU A 128 12.94 -9.54 -10.48
CA GLU A 128 13.26 -10.53 -9.46
C GLU A 128 13.76 -11.84 -10.08
N ALA A 129 13.05 -12.35 -11.09
CA ALA A 129 13.47 -13.53 -11.83
C ALA A 129 14.83 -13.34 -12.49
N GLY A 130 15.06 -12.16 -13.11
CA GLY A 130 16.34 -11.81 -13.71
C GLY A 130 17.46 -11.80 -12.68
N PHE A 131 17.25 -11.17 -11.52
CA PHE A 131 18.22 -11.16 -10.44
C PHE A 131 18.54 -12.58 -9.96
N TYR A 132 17.54 -13.44 -9.73
CA TYR A 132 17.77 -14.81 -9.29
C TYR A 132 18.50 -15.64 -10.34
N TYR A 133 18.17 -15.48 -11.63
CA TYR A 133 18.85 -16.18 -12.71
C TYR A 133 20.32 -15.80 -12.85
N PHE A 134 20.61 -14.49 -12.88
CA PHE A 134 21.98 -14.02 -13.11
C PHE A 134 22.87 -14.11 -11.86
N THR A 135 22.30 -13.86 -10.67
CA THR A 135 23.07 -13.72 -9.43
C THR A 135 23.20 -15.04 -8.70
N LEU A 136 22.10 -15.80 -8.58
CA LEU A 136 22.12 -16.98 -7.73
C LEU A 136 22.68 -18.20 -8.44
N ARG A 137 22.68 -18.29 -9.79
CA ARG A 137 23.17 -19.43 -10.62
C ARG A 137 22.65 -20.84 -10.22
N GLU A 138 21.93 -20.94 -9.11
CA GLU A 138 21.39 -22.13 -8.46
C GLU A 138 19.98 -22.47 -8.98
N VAL A 139 19.36 -21.56 -9.74
CA VAL A 139 17.95 -21.67 -10.12
C VAL A 139 17.80 -21.91 -11.61
N GLU A 140 17.40 -23.12 -11.98
CA GLU A 140 16.70 -23.34 -13.24
C GLU A 140 15.33 -22.66 -13.14
N LEU A 141 15.17 -21.51 -13.80
CA LEU A 141 13.92 -20.76 -13.84
C LEU A 141 12.80 -21.59 -14.48
N SER A 142 12.07 -22.35 -13.68
CA SER A 142 10.91 -23.07 -14.18
C SER A 142 9.73 -22.11 -14.37
N PRO A 143 8.91 -22.28 -15.42
CA PRO A 143 7.67 -21.51 -15.58
C PRO A 143 6.73 -21.62 -14.38
N LYS A 144 6.77 -22.74 -13.66
CA LYS A 144 6.00 -22.96 -12.44
C LYS A 144 6.45 -22.02 -11.32
N MET A 145 7.75 -21.81 -11.16
CA MET A 145 8.29 -20.89 -10.15
C MET A 145 7.87 -19.45 -10.44
N LEU A 146 7.95 -19.03 -11.70
CA LEU A 146 7.48 -17.71 -12.13
C LEU A 146 5.98 -17.53 -11.87
N LEU A 147 5.18 -18.56 -12.16
CA LEU A 147 3.73 -18.53 -11.90
C LEU A 147 3.43 -18.46 -10.40
N PHE A 148 4.15 -19.21 -9.56
CA PHE A 148 3.97 -19.15 -8.11
C PHE A 148 4.39 -17.78 -7.54
N ALA A 149 5.49 -17.20 -8.01
CA ALA A 149 5.91 -15.86 -7.61
C ALA A 149 4.91 -14.79 -8.06
N LEU A 150 4.34 -14.92 -9.27
CA LEU A 150 3.26 -14.05 -9.76
C LEU A 150 2.02 -14.14 -8.86
N VAL A 151 1.60 -15.35 -8.52
CA VAL A 151 0.43 -15.58 -7.66
C VAL A 151 0.69 -15.04 -6.25
N ALA A 152 1.88 -15.27 -5.68
CA ALA A 152 2.26 -14.73 -4.37
C ALA A 152 2.24 -13.19 -4.34
N ASN A 153 2.80 -12.55 -5.39
CA ASN A 153 2.78 -11.10 -5.57
C ASN A 153 1.35 -10.54 -5.66
N LEU A 154 0.50 -11.16 -6.50
CA LEU A 154 -0.89 -10.75 -6.63
C LEU A 154 -1.67 -10.92 -5.33
N VAL A 155 -1.52 -12.06 -4.65
CA VAL A 155 -2.18 -12.33 -3.38
C VAL A 155 -1.71 -11.35 -2.30
N GLY A 156 -0.40 -11.10 -2.19
CA GLY A 156 0.17 -10.12 -1.26
C GLY A 156 -0.37 -8.71 -1.52
N PHE A 157 -0.49 -8.31 -2.78
CA PHE A 157 -1.11 -7.06 -3.16
C PHE A 157 -2.58 -6.97 -2.74
N PHE A 158 -3.42 -7.95 -3.10
CA PHE A 158 -4.85 -7.92 -2.77
C PHE A 158 -5.09 -7.97 -1.26
N LEU A 159 -4.40 -8.86 -0.54
CA LEU A 159 -4.52 -8.96 0.91
C LEU A 159 -3.98 -7.71 1.61
N GLY A 160 -2.88 -7.14 1.15
CA GLY A 160 -2.33 -5.89 1.70
C GLY A 160 -3.32 -4.73 1.56
N ASN A 161 -4.01 -4.63 0.43
CA ASN A 161 -5.07 -3.63 0.22
C ASN A 161 -6.35 -3.94 1.00
N TRP A 162 -6.67 -5.21 1.25
CA TRP A 162 -7.84 -5.61 2.03
C TRP A 162 -7.67 -5.43 3.53
N ILE A 163 -6.45 -5.64 4.07
CA ILE A 163 -6.15 -5.49 5.50
C ILE A 163 -6.06 -4.00 5.89
N MET A 164 -5.57 -3.14 4.99
CA MET A 164 -5.25 -1.75 5.31
C MET A 164 -6.43 -0.92 5.87
N PRO A 165 -7.67 -1.05 5.36
CA PRO A 165 -8.84 -0.35 5.90
C PRO A 165 -9.17 -0.68 7.35
N HIS A 166 -8.68 -1.81 7.88
CA HIS A 166 -8.93 -2.22 9.26
C HIS A 166 -7.96 -1.57 10.26
N PHE A 167 -6.90 -0.90 9.82
CA PHE A 167 -6.05 -0.14 10.74
C PHE A 167 -6.80 1.10 11.27
N PRO A 168 -6.61 1.43 12.56
CA PRO A 168 -7.25 2.57 13.18
C PRO A 168 -6.90 3.88 12.47
N VAL A 169 -7.77 4.88 12.65
CA VAL A 169 -7.62 6.25 12.14
C VAL A 169 -7.24 7.17 13.28
#